data_AF-Q7X1B8-F1
#
_entry.id   AF-Q7X1B8-F1
#
_cell.length_a   1.000
_cell.length_b   1.000
_cell.length_c   1.000
_cell.angle_alpha   90.00
_cell.angle_beta   90.00
_cell.angle_gamma   90.00
#
_symmetry.space_group_name_H-M   'P 1'
#
loop_
_entity.id
_entity.type
_entity.pdbx_description
1 polymer ?
#
loop_
_entity_poly.entity_id
_entity_poly.type
_entity_poly.pdbx_seq_one_letter_code
_entity_poly.pdbx_strand_id
1 'polypeptide(L)'
;MRQEWIKKRSGVVTQMHFARKGVITEEMAYVAEVEKLDPELIRSEIARGRMIIPANIKHPELVPMAIGIAATCKINANIGNSAVVPDIQNELDKLKVCIKYGADTAMDLSTGPKIPEIREEIIRRSPIPIGTVPIYEAIQNVGDPLDLSPEDLLNVIRSQAEQGVDYMTVHCGILREFIPLTTRRITGIVSRGGALMG
;
A
#
# COMPACT_ATOMS: atom_id res chain seq x y z
N MET A 1 17.11 -1.46 -10.29
CA MET A 1 17.95 -1.18 -9.11
C MET A 1 17.72 -2.21 -8.01
N ARG A 2 16.49 -2.32 -7.46
CA ARG A 2 16.22 -3.17 -6.28
C ARG A 2 16.37 -4.67 -6.49
N GLN A 3 16.29 -5.17 -7.74
CA GLN A 3 16.39 -6.61 -8.03
C GLN A 3 17.64 -7.25 -7.39
N GLU A 4 18.80 -6.60 -7.48
CA GLU A 4 20.04 -7.12 -6.90
C GLU A 4 20.07 -7.05 -5.37
N TRP A 5 19.40 -6.06 -4.77
CA TRP A 5 19.27 -5.94 -3.32
C TRP A 5 18.36 -7.04 -2.76
N ILE A 6 17.27 -7.34 -3.48
CA ILE A 6 16.28 -8.34 -3.11
C ILE A 6 16.86 -9.75 -3.20
N LYS A 7 17.64 -10.07 -4.25
CA LYS A 7 18.27 -11.40 -4.44
C LYS A 7 19.12 -11.86 -3.25
N LYS A 8 19.68 -10.93 -2.48
CA LYS A 8 20.53 -11.24 -1.31
C LYS A 8 19.73 -11.64 -0.06
N ARG A 9 18.39 -11.50 -0.08
CA ARG A 9 17.54 -11.63 1.11
C ARG A 9 16.79 -12.95 1.10
N SER A 10 16.72 -13.59 2.26
CA SER A 10 15.94 -14.80 2.49
C SER A 10 15.27 -14.78 3.86
N GLY A 11 14.22 -15.56 4.05
CA GLY A 11 13.46 -15.61 5.30
C GLY A 11 12.59 -14.37 5.54
N VAL A 12 12.66 -13.79 6.75
CA VAL A 12 11.90 -12.57 7.09
C VAL A 12 12.62 -11.36 6.51
N VAL A 13 11.98 -10.72 5.51
CA VAL A 13 12.62 -9.70 4.67
C VAL A 13 12.11 -8.27 4.91
N THR A 14 11.41 -8.02 6.02
CA THR A 14 10.87 -6.67 6.29
C THR A 14 11.97 -5.70 6.73
N GLN A 15 11.81 -4.41 6.40
CA GLN A 15 12.74 -3.36 6.81
C GLN A 15 12.83 -3.26 8.34
N MET A 16 11.71 -3.43 9.06
CA MET A 16 11.71 -3.48 10.52
C MET A 16 12.52 -4.65 11.09
N HIS A 17 12.49 -5.82 10.44
CA HIS A 17 13.29 -6.97 10.86
C HIS A 17 14.79 -6.68 10.76
N PHE A 18 15.24 -6.15 9.63
CA PHE A 18 16.65 -5.76 9.45
C PHE A 18 17.06 -4.66 10.42
N ALA A 19 16.22 -3.63 10.57
CA ALA A 19 16.48 -2.52 11.47
C ALA A 19 16.70 -3.00 12.92
N ARG A 20 15.84 -3.89 13.43
CA ARG A 20 15.97 -4.45 14.79
C ARG A 20 17.20 -5.34 14.98
N LYS A 21 17.77 -5.87 13.90
CA LYS A 21 19.05 -6.59 13.90
C LYS A 21 20.27 -5.68 13.79
N GLY A 22 20.08 -4.36 13.78
CA GLY A 22 21.17 -3.40 13.60
C GLY A 22 21.68 -3.31 12.16
N VAL A 23 20.95 -3.86 11.19
CA VAL A 23 21.35 -3.86 9.78
C VAL A 23 20.75 -2.65 9.08
N ILE A 24 21.61 -1.87 8.42
CA ILE A 24 21.21 -0.81 7.49
C ILE A 24 21.11 -1.44 6.10
N THR A 25 19.90 -1.50 5.56
CA THR A 25 19.64 -2.06 4.22
C THR A 25 19.96 -1.05 3.11
N GLU A 26 20.02 -1.53 1.86
CA GLU A 26 20.17 -0.64 0.71
C GLU A 26 19.01 0.38 0.60
N GLU A 27 17.77 0.01 0.95
CA GLU A 27 16.68 0.99 0.97
C GLU A 27 16.83 2.04 2.07
N MET A 28 17.31 1.66 3.27
CA MET A 28 17.57 2.64 4.34
C MET A 28 18.67 3.62 3.95
N ALA A 29 19.76 3.13 3.35
CA ALA A 29 20.85 3.96 2.87
C ALA A 29 20.39 4.92 1.75
N TYR A 30 19.59 4.41 0.81
CA TYR A 30 19.02 5.22 -0.27
C TYR A 30 18.13 6.36 0.27
N VAL A 31 17.21 6.02 1.18
CA VAL A 31 16.33 7.02 1.81
C VAL A 31 17.14 8.05 2.60
N ALA A 32 18.15 7.63 3.34
CA ALA A 32 19.01 8.52 4.11
C ALA A 32 19.70 9.57 3.22
N GLU A 33 20.19 9.15 2.04
CA GLU A 33 20.78 10.05 1.06
C GLU A 33 19.76 11.07 0.52
N VAL A 34 18.57 10.61 0.12
CA VAL A 34 17.50 11.45 -0.42
C VAL A 34 16.98 12.46 0.60
N GLU A 35 16.73 12.02 1.83
CA GLU A 35 16.23 12.87 2.93
C GLU A 35 17.34 13.73 3.57
N LYS A 36 18.61 13.49 3.23
CA LYS A 36 19.79 14.10 3.88
C LYS A 36 19.82 13.86 5.39
N LEU A 37 19.52 12.63 5.78
CA LEU A 37 19.50 12.16 7.17
C LEU A 37 20.61 11.13 7.40
N ASP A 38 20.96 10.91 8.67
CA ASP A 38 21.87 9.84 9.04
C ASP A 38 21.22 8.47 8.78
N PRO A 39 21.86 7.53 8.06
CA PRO A 39 21.36 6.17 7.89
C PRO A 39 21.02 5.45 9.21
N GLU A 40 21.77 5.72 10.28
CA GLU A 40 21.50 5.17 11.61
C GLU A 40 20.24 5.76 12.23
N LEU A 41 19.95 7.04 11.97
CA LEU A 41 18.66 7.64 12.36
C LEU A 41 17.50 6.90 11.69
N ILE A 42 17.57 6.71 10.36
CA ILE A 42 16.55 5.96 9.60
C ILE A 42 16.35 4.56 10.18
N ARG A 43 17.44 3.81 10.37
CA ARG A 43 17.40 2.46 10.95
C ARG A 43 16.76 2.47 12.34
N SER A 44 17.15 3.40 13.20
CA SER A 44 16.63 3.49 14.57
C SER A 44 15.13 3.82 14.62
N GLU A 45 14.65 4.72 13.75
CA GLU A 45 13.24 5.09 13.63
C GLU A 45 12.39 3.91 13.14
N ILE A 46 12.91 3.14 12.17
CA ILE A 46 12.26 1.94 11.67
C ILE A 46 12.23 0.85 12.75
N ALA A 47 13.32 0.63 13.47
CA ALA A 47 13.39 -0.41 14.51
C ALA A 47 12.36 -0.19 15.64
N ARG A 48 12.12 1.08 16.00
CA ARG A 48 11.15 1.49 17.02
C ARG A 48 9.73 1.76 16.48
N GLY A 49 9.49 1.54 15.19
CA GLY A 49 8.16 1.65 14.57
C GLY A 49 7.63 3.07 14.39
N ARG A 50 8.51 4.08 14.34
CA ARG A 50 8.18 5.49 14.11
C ARG A 50 8.42 5.95 12.67
N MET A 51 9.00 5.07 11.86
CA MET A 51 9.20 5.25 10.43
C MET A 51 9.00 3.90 9.71
N ILE A 52 8.51 3.96 8.48
CA ILE A 52 8.39 2.80 7.60
C ILE A 52 9.01 3.11 6.23
N ILE A 53 9.46 2.05 5.56
CA ILE A 53 9.81 2.05 4.13
C ILE A 53 8.90 1.00 3.46
N PRO A 54 7.80 1.41 2.82
CA PRO A 54 6.88 0.50 2.15
C PRO A 54 7.53 0.00 0.86
N ALA A 55 8.11 -1.20 0.91
CA ALA A 55 8.97 -1.68 -0.16
C ALA A 55 8.89 -3.20 -0.34
N ASN A 56 7.77 -3.66 -0.88
CA ASN A 56 7.54 -5.08 -1.15
C ASN A 56 8.66 -5.62 -2.07
N ILE A 57 9.14 -6.83 -1.79
CA ILE A 57 10.17 -7.52 -2.58
C ILE A 57 9.68 -7.89 -4.00
N LYS A 58 8.38 -7.89 -4.25
CA LYS A 58 7.77 -8.14 -5.57
C LYS A 58 7.58 -6.87 -6.40
N HIS A 59 7.98 -5.71 -5.87
CA HIS A 59 7.98 -4.42 -6.56
C HIS A 59 9.41 -3.90 -6.80
N PRO A 60 10.19 -4.56 -7.69
CA PRO A 60 11.58 -4.18 -7.96
C PRO A 60 11.76 -2.83 -8.68
N GLU A 61 10.70 -2.31 -9.30
CA GLU A 61 10.64 -1.02 -10.00
C GLU A 61 10.66 0.18 -9.04
N LEU A 62 10.27 -0.04 -7.78
CA LEU A 62 10.20 0.96 -6.73
C LEU A 62 11.53 1.70 -6.53
N VAL A 63 11.43 3.02 -6.40
CA VAL A 63 12.43 3.91 -5.83
C VAL A 63 12.09 4.11 -4.35
N PRO A 64 12.93 3.64 -3.40
CA PRO A 64 12.58 3.65 -1.98
C PRO A 64 12.35 5.05 -1.42
N MET A 65 11.38 5.17 -0.53
CA MET A 65 11.05 6.37 0.22
C MET A 65 10.68 5.98 1.67
N ALA A 66 10.72 6.93 2.60
CA ALA A 66 10.28 6.70 3.99
C ALA A 66 9.10 7.58 4.38
N ILE A 67 8.27 7.04 5.27
CA ILE A 67 7.16 7.72 5.92
C ILE A 67 7.45 7.70 7.43
N GLY A 68 7.62 8.87 8.04
CA GLY A 68 7.87 9.01 9.47
C GLY A 68 8.14 10.46 9.87
N ILE A 69 7.98 10.77 11.15
CA ILE A 69 8.07 12.15 11.67
C ILE A 69 9.43 12.82 11.42
N ALA A 70 10.51 12.03 11.37
CA ALA A 70 11.86 12.54 11.14
C ALA A 70 12.17 12.82 9.65
N ALA A 71 11.37 12.30 8.72
CA ALA A 71 11.52 12.52 7.28
C ALA A 71 10.62 13.68 6.81
N THR A 72 10.81 14.14 5.58
CA THR A 72 9.90 15.12 4.96
C THR A 72 8.46 14.59 4.90
N CYS A 73 7.47 15.49 5.00
CA CYS A 73 6.06 15.12 4.88
C CYS A 73 5.78 14.52 3.49
N LYS A 74 5.00 13.43 3.45
CA LYS A 74 4.71 12.67 2.23
C LYS A 74 3.24 12.80 1.85
N ILE A 75 2.98 12.89 0.55
CA ILE A 75 1.63 12.97 -0.02
C ILE A 75 1.27 11.71 -0.79
N ASN A 76 0.02 11.27 -0.64
CA ASN A 76 -0.53 10.13 -1.37
C ASN A 76 -1.57 10.61 -2.39
N ALA A 77 -1.55 10.03 -3.59
CA ALA A 77 -2.59 10.23 -4.59
C ALA A 77 -3.45 8.98 -4.77
N ASN A 78 -4.77 9.13 -4.75
CA ASN A 78 -5.69 8.03 -5.03
C ASN A 78 -6.05 7.99 -6.52
N ILE A 79 -5.82 6.85 -7.15
CA ILE A 79 -6.24 6.53 -8.52
C ILE A 79 -7.13 5.28 -8.49
N GLY A 80 -7.54 4.79 -9.65
CA GLY A 80 -8.37 3.59 -9.76
C GLY A 80 -9.56 3.80 -10.69
N ASN A 81 -10.00 2.68 -11.26
CA ASN A 81 -11.14 2.65 -12.15
C ASN A 81 -12.46 2.65 -11.37
N SER A 82 -13.53 3.07 -12.04
CA SER A 82 -14.90 2.93 -11.56
C SER A 82 -15.66 1.92 -12.42
N ALA A 83 -16.86 1.52 -11.99
CA ALA A 83 -17.67 0.49 -12.64
C ALA A 83 -18.11 0.81 -14.09
N VAL A 84 -17.86 2.02 -14.60
CA VAL A 84 -18.47 2.51 -15.84
C VAL A 84 -17.70 2.08 -17.09
N VAL A 85 -16.36 2.12 -17.12
CA VAL A 85 -15.52 1.56 -18.21
C VAL A 85 -14.12 1.21 -17.67
N PRO A 86 -13.64 -0.05 -17.82
CA PRO A 86 -12.25 -0.38 -17.53
C PRO A 86 -11.33 0.11 -18.64
N ASP A 87 -10.43 1.03 -18.32
CA ASP A 87 -9.37 1.48 -19.23
C ASP A 87 -8.02 1.54 -18.48
N ILE A 88 -7.17 0.57 -18.77
CA ILE A 88 -5.80 0.50 -18.24
C ILE A 88 -5.03 1.77 -18.62
N GLN A 89 -5.16 2.25 -19.86
CA GLN A 89 -4.39 3.39 -20.35
C GLN A 89 -4.73 4.66 -19.56
N ASN A 90 -6.00 4.87 -19.27
CA ASN A 90 -6.45 5.98 -18.43
C ASN A 90 -5.86 5.92 -17.01
N GLU A 91 -5.82 4.74 -16.37
CA GLU A 91 -5.21 4.62 -15.03
C GLU A 91 -3.69 4.84 -15.06
N LEU A 92 -3.02 4.39 -16.12
CA LEU A 92 -1.60 4.67 -16.32
C LEU A 92 -1.32 6.16 -16.54
N ASP A 93 -2.21 6.87 -17.24
CA ASP A 93 -2.07 8.31 -17.46
C ASP A 93 -2.30 9.09 -16.16
N LYS A 94 -3.25 8.66 -15.30
CA LYS A 94 -3.37 9.19 -13.94
C LYS A 94 -2.11 8.94 -13.12
N LEU A 95 -1.54 7.73 -13.15
CA LEU A 95 -0.29 7.42 -12.46
C LEU A 95 0.86 8.35 -12.91
N LYS A 96 1.01 8.57 -14.22
CA LYS A 96 2.00 9.52 -14.77
C LYS A 96 1.79 10.94 -14.23
N VAL A 97 0.53 11.38 -14.14
CA VAL A 97 0.18 12.70 -13.58
C VAL A 97 0.56 12.77 -12.10
N CYS A 98 0.25 11.73 -11.31
CA CYS A 98 0.65 11.66 -9.90
C CYS A 98 2.16 11.81 -9.73
N ILE A 99 2.95 11.04 -10.48
CA ILE A 99 4.42 11.10 -10.43
C ILE A 99 4.92 12.48 -10.86
N LYS A 100 4.39 13.03 -11.96
CA LYS A 100 4.79 14.33 -12.51
C LYS A 100 4.62 15.46 -11.50
N TYR A 101 3.55 15.44 -10.71
CA TYR A 101 3.25 16.48 -9.72
C TYR A 101 3.76 16.15 -8.30
N GLY A 102 4.56 15.09 -8.15
CA GLY A 102 5.29 14.82 -6.92
C GLY A 102 4.51 14.03 -5.87
N ALA A 103 3.53 13.21 -6.26
CA ALA A 103 2.95 12.24 -5.33
C ALA A 103 4.04 11.26 -4.86
N ASP A 104 4.21 11.13 -3.54
CA ASP A 104 5.23 10.25 -2.96
C ASP A 104 4.77 8.79 -2.92
N THR A 105 3.46 8.56 -2.84
CA THR A 105 2.82 7.25 -2.97
C THR A 105 1.55 7.37 -3.80
N ALA A 106 1.09 6.25 -4.35
CA ALA A 106 -0.25 6.16 -4.91
C ALA A 106 -1.02 4.98 -4.33
N MET A 107 -2.35 5.07 -4.34
CA MET A 107 -3.20 3.93 -4.06
C MET A 107 -4.08 3.61 -5.26
N ASP A 108 -4.11 2.34 -5.63
CA ASP A 108 -5.10 1.81 -6.55
C ASP A 108 -6.37 1.45 -5.76
N LEU A 109 -7.41 2.27 -5.93
CA LEU A 109 -8.72 2.11 -5.31
C LEU A 109 -9.77 1.64 -6.33
N SER A 110 -9.33 0.95 -7.38
CA SER A 110 -10.19 0.36 -8.42
C SER A 110 -11.28 -0.51 -7.80
N THR A 111 -12.51 -0.31 -8.27
CA THR A 111 -13.67 -1.14 -7.88
C THR A 111 -14.50 -1.60 -9.08
N GLY A 112 -14.01 -1.36 -10.30
CA GLY A 112 -14.61 -1.85 -11.54
C GLY A 112 -14.13 -3.27 -11.88
N PRO A 113 -14.40 -3.75 -13.10
CA PRO A 113 -13.86 -5.03 -13.57
C PRO A 113 -12.34 -4.95 -13.81
N LYS A 114 -11.68 -6.11 -13.87
CA LYS A 114 -10.25 -6.27 -14.19
C LYS A 114 -9.28 -5.57 -13.23
N ILE A 115 -9.63 -5.55 -11.94
CA ILE A 115 -8.78 -4.97 -10.89
C ILE A 115 -7.36 -5.59 -10.90
N PRO A 116 -7.19 -6.93 -10.93
CA PRO A 116 -5.87 -7.53 -10.88
C PRO A 116 -4.96 -7.11 -12.04
N GLU A 117 -5.50 -7.06 -13.27
CA GLU A 117 -4.75 -6.72 -14.48
C GLU A 117 -4.36 -5.23 -14.50
N ILE A 118 -5.28 -4.34 -14.12
CA ILE A 118 -4.99 -2.90 -14.02
C ILE A 118 -3.90 -2.66 -12.98
N ARG A 119 -4.02 -3.29 -11.81
CA ARG A 119 -3.04 -3.14 -10.72
C ARG A 119 -1.66 -3.65 -11.11
N GLU A 120 -1.57 -4.81 -11.80
CA GLU A 120 -0.29 -5.32 -12.28
C GLU A 120 0.41 -4.28 -13.17
N GLU A 121 -0.33 -3.71 -14.13
CA GLU A 121 0.18 -2.71 -15.05
C GLU A 121 0.59 -1.40 -14.36
N ILE A 122 -0.12 -1.00 -13.28
CA ILE A 122 0.23 0.12 -12.42
C ILE A 122 1.54 -0.17 -11.68
N ILE A 123 1.66 -1.31 -10.99
CA ILE A 123 2.84 -1.69 -10.21
C ILE A 123 4.07 -1.73 -11.11
N ARG A 124 4.00 -2.39 -12.28
CA ARG A 124 5.13 -2.51 -13.19
C ARG A 124 5.60 -1.19 -13.81
N ARG A 125 4.81 -0.12 -13.74
CA ARG A 125 5.18 1.21 -14.23
C ARG A 125 5.36 2.25 -13.11
N SER A 126 5.18 1.86 -11.85
CA SER A 126 5.27 2.79 -10.73
C SER A 126 6.69 2.80 -10.14
N PRO A 127 7.37 3.95 -10.08
CA PRO A 127 8.57 4.11 -9.28
C PRO A 127 8.24 4.45 -7.82
N ILE A 128 6.99 4.72 -7.48
CA ILE A 128 6.54 5.07 -6.11
C ILE A 128 5.76 3.92 -5.47
N PRO A 129 5.68 3.83 -4.13
CA PRO A 129 4.93 2.78 -3.45
C PRO A 129 3.45 2.76 -3.86
N ILE A 130 2.94 1.56 -4.12
CA ILE A 130 1.53 1.33 -4.45
C ILE A 130 0.80 0.70 -3.27
N GLY A 131 -0.25 1.38 -2.81
CA GLY A 131 -1.15 0.86 -1.79
C GLY A 131 -2.49 0.41 -2.34
N THR A 132 -3.19 -0.41 -1.57
CA THR A 132 -4.54 -0.89 -1.90
C THR A 132 -5.45 -0.93 -0.68
N VAL A 133 -6.73 -1.22 -0.94
CA VAL A 133 -7.73 -1.56 0.07
C VAL A 133 -8.28 -2.96 -0.30
N PRO A 134 -7.69 -4.07 0.21
CA PRO A 134 -7.99 -5.43 -0.25
C PRO A 134 -9.47 -5.81 -0.23
N ILE A 135 -10.23 -5.26 0.73
CA ILE A 135 -11.68 -5.51 0.86
C ILE A 135 -12.48 -5.11 -0.39
N TYR A 136 -12.02 -4.14 -1.19
CA TYR A 136 -12.74 -3.72 -2.40
C TYR A 136 -12.74 -4.80 -3.48
N GLU A 137 -11.60 -5.44 -3.70
CA GLU A 137 -11.49 -6.55 -4.65
C GLU A 137 -12.16 -7.81 -4.09
N ALA A 138 -12.01 -8.09 -2.80
CA ALA A 138 -12.67 -9.24 -2.17
C ALA A 138 -14.19 -9.18 -2.36
N ILE A 139 -14.80 -8.01 -2.14
CA ILE A 139 -16.24 -7.81 -2.36
C ILE A 139 -16.60 -7.86 -3.85
N GLN A 140 -15.76 -7.33 -4.73
CA GLN A 140 -15.99 -7.44 -6.18
C GLN A 140 -15.99 -8.91 -6.64
N ASN A 141 -15.17 -9.76 -6.03
CA ASN A 141 -15.10 -11.19 -6.33
C ASN A 141 -16.33 -11.97 -5.84
N VAL A 142 -16.84 -11.67 -4.64
CA VAL A 142 -18.02 -12.36 -4.09
C VAL A 142 -19.36 -11.76 -4.54
N GLY A 143 -19.37 -10.50 -4.97
CA GLY A 143 -20.58 -9.78 -5.40
C GLY A 143 -21.39 -9.21 -4.24
N ASP A 144 -21.81 -10.03 -3.28
CA ASP A 144 -22.52 -9.60 -2.08
C ASP A 144 -21.58 -9.54 -0.86
N PRO A 145 -21.45 -8.39 -0.17
CA PRO A 145 -20.67 -8.29 1.08
C PRO A 145 -21.07 -9.31 2.16
N LEU A 146 -22.32 -9.79 2.19
CA LEU A 146 -22.78 -10.80 3.14
C LEU A 146 -22.18 -12.19 2.90
N ASP A 147 -21.75 -12.46 1.67
CA ASP A 147 -21.11 -13.72 1.29
C ASP A 147 -19.60 -13.73 1.54
N LEU A 148 -19.04 -12.59 1.99
CA LEU A 148 -17.62 -12.45 2.23
C LEU A 148 -17.15 -13.30 3.42
N SER A 149 -16.20 -14.20 3.17
CA SER A 149 -15.52 -14.95 4.22
C SER A 149 -14.14 -14.34 4.56
N PRO A 150 -13.58 -14.66 5.75
CA PRO A 150 -12.20 -14.30 6.06
C PRO A 150 -11.18 -14.84 5.06
N GLU A 151 -11.42 -16.02 4.48
CA GLU A 151 -10.50 -16.65 3.53
C GLU A 151 -10.47 -15.88 2.20
N ASP A 152 -11.59 -15.30 1.76
CA ASP A 152 -11.64 -14.47 0.55
C ASP A 152 -10.73 -13.24 0.71
N LEU A 153 -10.81 -12.55 1.84
CA LEU A 153 -9.97 -11.41 2.14
C LEU A 153 -8.48 -11.81 2.22
N LEU A 154 -8.17 -12.92 2.88
CA LEU A 154 -6.79 -13.42 3.00
C LEU A 154 -6.22 -13.82 1.64
N ASN A 155 -7.02 -14.43 0.76
CA ASN A 155 -6.61 -14.78 -0.61
C ASN A 155 -6.29 -13.53 -1.44
N VAL A 156 -7.12 -12.49 -1.35
CA VAL A 156 -6.85 -11.20 -2.01
C VAL A 156 -5.57 -10.57 -1.46
N ILE A 157 -5.37 -10.56 -0.14
CA ILE A 157 -4.14 -10.04 0.49
C ILE A 157 -2.92 -10.80 -0.04
N ARG A 158 -2.95 -12.13 -0.12
CA ARG A 158 -1.84 -12.94 -0.66
C ARG A 158 -1.57 -12.59 -2.12
N SER A 159 -2.61 -12.57 -2.95
CA SER A 159 -2.49 -12.24 -4.38
C SER A 159 -1.88 -10.85 -4.59
N GLN A 160 -2.39 -9.83 -3.89
CA GLN A 160 -1.87 -8.47 -3.97
C GLN A 160 -0.41 -8.35 -3.49
N ALA A 161 -0.04 -9.08 -2.44
CA ALA A 161 1.34 -9.14 -1.97
C ALA A 161 2.27 -9.79 -3.01
N GLU A 162 1.81 -10.82 -3.73
CA GLU A 162 2.57 -11.46 -4.80
C GLU A 162 2.77 -10.56 -6.03
N GLN A 163 1.79 -9.70 -6.35
CA GLN A 163 1.91 -8.71 -7.44
C GLN A 163 2.95 -7.63 -7.11
N GLY A 164 3.05 -7.23 -5.84
CA GLY A 164 3.98 -6.18 -5.40
C GLY A 164 3.35 -5.00 -4.68
N VAL A 165 2.11 -5.12 -4.18
CA VAL A 165 1.52 -4.06 -3.35
C VAL A 165 2.41 -3.81 -2.12
N ASP A 166 2.77 -2.55 -1.89
CA ASP A 166 3.74 -2.16 -0.85
C ASP A 166 3.11 -1.97 0.53
N TYR A 167 1.83 -1.57 0.56
CA TYR A 167 1.07 -1.42 1.79
C TYR A 167 -0.43 -1.63 1.56
N MET A 168 -1.13 -2.09 2.59
CA MET A 168 -2.55 -2.41 2.51
C MET A 168 -3.29 -1.69 3.62
N THR A 169 -4.39 -1.02 3.26
CA THR A 169 -5.32 -0.48 4.24
C THR A 169 -6.31 -1.56 4.63
N VAL A 170 -6.20 -2.03 5.87
CA VAL A 170 -7.09 -3.05 6.43
C VAL A 170 -7.85 -2.47 7.62
N HIS A 171 -9.17 -2.59 7.60
CA HIS A 171 -10.07 -1.95 8.56
C HIS A 171 -10.27 -2.79 9.84
N CYS A 172 -9.20 -3.39 10.38
CA CYS A 172 -9.28 -4.31 11.53
C CYS A 172 -9.79 -3.67 12.82
N GLY A 173 -9.87 -2.34 12.91
CA GLY A 173 -10.36 -1.61 14.07
C GLY A 173 -11.88 -1.46 14.13
N ILE A 174 -12.62 -1.92 13.11
CA ILE A 174 -14.08 -1.83 13.07
C ILE A 174 -14.65 -3.06 13.76
N LEU A 175 -14.85 -2.94 15.06
CA LEU A 175 -15.43 -3.99 15.89
C LEU A 175 -16.96 -3.86 15.92
N ARG A 176 -17.65 -5.00 16.01
CA ARG A 176 -19.11 -5.06 16.11
C ARG A 176 -19.67 -4.18 17.21
N GLU A 177 -18.97 -4.09 18.34
CA GLU A 177 -19.33 -3.26 19.50
C GLU A 177 -19.27 -1.75 19.23
N PHE A 178 -18.57 -1.31 18.18
CA PHE A 178 -18.46 0.11 17.82
C PHE A 178 -19.53 0.58 16.83
N ILE A 179 -20.19 -0.33 16.11
CA ILE A 179 -21.24 0.00 15.14
C ILE A 179 -22.40 0.81 15.77
N PRO A 180 -22.92 0.47 16.97
CA PRO A 180 -23.98 1.26 17.59
C PRO A 180 -23.58 2.73 17.87
N LEU A 181 -22.29 3.01 18.07
CA LEU A 181 -21.78 4.36 18.36
C LEU A 181 -21.90 5.31 17.16
N THR A 182 -22.03 4.78 15.94
CA THR A 182 -22.13 5.60 14.72
C THR A 182 -23.56 5.99 14.35
N THR A 183 -24.57 5.41 15.00
CA THR A 183 -26.00 5.59 14.67
C THR A 183 -26.51 7.02 14.82
N ARG A 184 -25.89 7.83 15.70
CA ARG A 184 -26.27 9.23 15.94
C ARG A 184 -25.46 10.24 15.12
N ARG A 185 -24.56 9.79 14.24
CA ARG A 185 -23.78 10.68 13.38
C ARG A 185 -24.65 11.19 12.24
N ILE A 186 -24.51 12.48 11.92
CA ILE A 186 -25.23 13.12 10.80
C ILE A 186 -24.90 12.42 9.46
N THR A 187 -23.64 12.02 9.26
CA THR A 187 -23.13 11.43 8.01
C THR A 187 -22.81 9.94 8.11
N GLY A 188 -23.17 9.28 9.22
CA GLY A 188 -22.94 7.84 9.41
C GLY A 188 -21.46 7.41 9.32
N ILE A 189 -21.21 6.29 8.63
CA ILE A 189 -19.88 5.75 8.33
C ILE A 189 -19.49 6.15 6.90
N VAL A 190 -18.53 7.07 6.77
CA VAL A 190 -18.09 7.60 5.45
C VAL A 190 -16.89 6.88 4.86
N SER A 191 -16.23 5.98 5.62
CA SER A 191 -15.22 5.09 5.06
C SER A 191 -15.94 4.03 4.24
N ARG A 192 -15.66 3.94 2.93
CA ARG A 192 -16.22 2.89 2.08
C ARG A 192 -15.86 1.50 2.60
N GLY A 193 -14.58 1.24 2.85
CA GLY A 193 -14.14 -0.05 3.41
C GLY A 193 -14.72 -0.33 4.79
N GLY A 194 -14.95 0.71 5.59
CA GLY A 194 -15.57 0.56 6.90
C GLY A 194 -17.07 0.30 6.88
N ALA A 195 -17.80 0.95 5.97
CA ALA A 195 -19.22 0.72 5.76
C ALA A 195 -19.50 -0.67 5.15
N LEU A 196 -18.51 -1.27 4.49
CA LEU A 196 -18.62 -2.62 3.95
C LEU A 196 -18.40 -3.72 5.00
N MET A 197 -17.81 -3.39 6.17
CA MET A 197 -17.60 -4.34 7.27
C MET A 197 -18.51 -4.13 8.48
N GLY A 198 -19.23 -3.01 8.53
CA GLY A 198 -20.09 -2.62 9.66
C GLY A 198 -21.56 -2.86 9.37
#